data_AF-A0A2U2BK05-F1
#
_entry.id   AF-A0A2U2BK05-F1
#
_cell.length_a   1.000
_cell.length_b   1.000
_cell.length_c   1.000
_cell.angle_alpha   90.00
_cell.angle_beta   90.00
_cell.angle_gamma   90.00
#
_symmetry.space_group_name_H-M   'P 1'
#
loop_
_entity.id
_entity.type
_entity.pdbx_description
1 polymer ?
#
loop_
_entity_poly.entity_id
_entity_poly.type
_entity_poly.pdbx_seq_one_letter_code
_entity_poly.pdbx_strand_id
1 'polypeptide(L)'
;MPKTLDIELLNHKTMNHEQAETRVLEAIPVLAKDQSIEECIAQLQASGLSEVRATKLCVMIPEAFGLALAWRLGAALPDEEQMFDVHNRAGETVQVPMLGQHVFSVALAMAVAVLKKGWFTPITREAFEAVSNRSAVMSVLQQLEGSLEGAGTPSLFLWGLVAEDIVADESLP
;
A
#
# COMPACT_ATOMS: atom_id res chain seq x y z
N MET A 1 8.59 16.82 -19.02
CA MET A 1 8.32 15.43 -19.41
C MET A 1 9.24 14.54 -18.58
N PRO A 2 8.74 13.85 -17.55
CA PRO A 2 9.56 12.93 -16.79
C PRO A 2 9.87 11.70 -17.65
N LYS A 3 11.11 11.20 -17.56
CA LYS A 3 11.63 10.09 -18.35
C LYS A 3 11.20 8.77 -17.71
N THR A 4 10.37 8.00 -18.41
CA THR A 4 10.05 6.61 -18.09
C THR A 4 11.33 5.78 -18.16
N LEU A 5 11.68 5.06 -17.10
CA LEU A 5 12.78 4.08 -17.11
C LEU A 5 12.35 2.85 -17.94
N ASP A 6 13.22 2.43 -18.86
CA ASP A 6 12.99 1.38 -19.85
C ASP A 6 12.57 0.04 -19.21
N ILE A 7 11.41 -0.47 -19.66
CA ILE A 7 10.65 -1.60 -19.10
C ILE A 7 11.21 -2.99 -19.55
N GLU A 8 12.24 -3.05 -20.41
CA GLU A 8 12.63 -4.29 -21.09
C GLU A 8 13.62 -5.22 -20.36
N LEU A 9 13.86 -5.06 -19.05
CA LEU A 9 14.84 -5.88 -18.30
C LEU A 9 14.28 -6.85 -17.25
N LEU A 10 12.96 -7.09 -17.20
CA LEU A 10 12.32 -7.88 -16.13
C LEU A 10 11.87 -9.28 -16.55
N ASN A 11 12.81 -10.11 -17.01
CA ASN A 11 12.59 -11.54 -17.23
C ASN A 11 13.36 -12.39 -16.20
N HIS A 12 13.14 -12.11 -14.91
CA HIS A 12 13.60 -12.92 -13.79
C HIS A 12 12.46 -13.01 -12.78
N LYS A 13 12.22 -14.22 -12.24
CA LYS A 13 11.14 -14.54 -11.29
C LYS A 13 10.91 -13.34 -10.36
N THR A 14 9.69 -12.83 -10.39
CA THR A 14 9.14 -11.76 -9.56
C THR A 14 8.64 -12.33 -8.24
N MET A 15 8.57 -11.53 -7.17
CA MET A 15 7.81 -11.88 -5.97
C MET A 15 6.45 -12.42 -6.41
N ASN A 16 6.17 -13.71 -6.17
CA ASN A 16 4.92 -14.26 -6.65
C ASN A 16 3.76 -13.63 -5.84
N HIS A 17 2.61 -13.45 -6.47
CA HIS A 17 1.43 -12.82 -5.85
C HIS A 17 1.04 -13.49 -4.50
N GLU A 18 1.34 -14.78 -4.36
CA GLU A 18 1.11 -15.62 -3.17
C GLU A 18 2.05 -15.27 -1.99
N GLN A 19 3.30 -14.90 -2.26
CA GLN A 19 4.24 -14.37 -1.27
C GLN A 19 3.79 -13.00 -0.78
N ALA A 20 3.35 -12.12 -1.70
CA ALA A 20 2.82 -10.80 -1.33
C ALA A 20 1.57 -10.93 -0.45
N GLU A 21 0.64 -11.83 -0.80
CA GLU A 21 -0.53 -12.17 0.02
C GLU A 21 -0.15 -12.64 1.42
N THR A 22 0.77 -13.58 1.53
CA THR A 22 1.25 -14.06 2.83
C THR A 22 1.84 -12.92 3.66
N ARG A 23 2.69 -12.06 3.06
CA ARG A 23 3.31 -10.94 3.77
C ARG A 23 2.31 -9.87 4.20
N VAL A 24 1.30 -9.57 3.37
CA VAL A 24 0.24 -8.65 3.74
C VAL A 24 -0.54 -9.19 4.94
N LEU A 25 -0.93 -10.47 4.91
CA LEU A 25 -1.66 -11.10 6.02
C LEU A 25 -0.84 -11.14 7.32
N GLU A 26 0.46 -11.41 7.24
CA GLU A 26 1.38 -11.39 8.38
C GLU A 26 1.59 -9.98 8.96
N ALA A 27 1.56 -8.95 8.11
CA ALA A 27 1.76 -7.57 8.53
C ALA A 27 0.52 -6.95 9.20
N ILE A 28 -0.69 -7.36 8.84
CA ILE A 28 -1.94 -6.78 9.38
C ILE A 28 -1.98 -6.79 10.91
N PRO A 29 -1.70 -7.90 11.63
CA PRO A 29 -1.65 -7.90 13.09
C PRO A 29 -0.58 -6.98 13.69
N VAL A 30 0.51 -6.70 12.96
CA VAL A 30 1.55 -5.75 13.39
C VAL A 30 1.00 -4.33 13.26
N LEU A 31 0.41 -4.00 12.11
CA LEU A 31 -0.14 -2.69 11.81
C LEU A 31 -1.40 -2.37 12.64
N ALA A 32 -2.15 -3.39 13.08
CA ALA A 32 -3.34 -3.20 13.91
C ALA A 32 -3.03 -2.82 15.36
N LYS A 33 -1.78 -2.97 15.83
CA LYS A 33 -1.39 -2.55 17.19
C LYS A 33 -1.34 -1.04 17.30
N ASP A 34 -1.50 -0.51 18.50
CA ASP A 34 -1.22 0.90 18.80
C ASP A 34 0.28 1.08 19.01
N GLN A 35 0.99 1.44 17.94
CA GLN A 35 2.45 1.61 17.90
C GLN A 35 2.87 2.49 16.72
N SER A 36 4.04 3.12 16.79
CA SER A 36 4.56 3.98 15.74
C SER A 36 4.88 3.21 14.45
N ILE A 37 5.09 3.93 13.34
CA ILE A 37 5.49 3.28 12.08
C ILE A 37 6.89 2.66 12.20
N GLU A 38 7.80 3.32 12.91
CA GLU A 38 9.16 2.83 13.17
C GLU A 38 9.13 1.53 13.99
N GLU A 39 8.24 1.44 14.98
CA GLU A 39 8.03 0.22 15.78
C GLU A 39 7.46 -0.92 14.92
N CYS A 40 6.50 -0.63 14.02
CA CYS A 40 6.01 -1.60 13.04
C CYS A 40 7.15 -2.11 12.13
N ILE A 41 7.95 -1.20 11.57
CA ILE A 41 9.07 -1.53 10.69
C ILE A 41 10.07 -2.42 11.46
N ALA A 42 10.47 -2.02 12.66
CA ALA A 42 11.40 -2.80 13.49
C ALA A 42 10.85 -4.20 13.82
N GLN A 43 9.56 -4.32 14.14
CA GLN A 43 8.95 -5.62 14.42
C GLN A 43 8.91 -6.53 13.17
N LEU A 44 8.63 -5.96 12.00
CA LEU A 44 8.66 -6.69 10.72
C LEU A 44 10.09 -7.08 10.33
N GLN A 45 11.09 -6.24 10.59
CA GLN A 45 12.49 -6.59 10.38
C GLN A 45 12.95 -7.72 11.31
N ALA A 46 12.49 -7.72 12.57
CA ALA A 46 12.76 -8.81 13.51
C ALA A 46 12.19 -10.17 13.05
N SER A 47 11.23 -10.17 12.12
CA SER A 47 10.70 -11.37 11.45
C SER A 47 11.52 -11.83 10.23
N GLY A 48 12.62 -11.13 9.90
CA GLY A 48 13.54 -11.45 8.81
C GLY A 48 13.31 -10.68 7.51
N LEU A 49 12.45 -9.65 7.52
CA LEU A 49 12.25 -8.77 6.36
C LEU A 49 13.38 -7.73 6.25
N SER A 50 13.73 -7.34 5.02
CA SER A 50 14.59 -6.18 4.80
C SER A 50 13.86 -4.91 5.23
N GLU A 51 14.63 -3.85 5.51
CA GLU A 51 14.06 -2.53 5.82
C GLU A 51 13.09 -2.06 4.73
N VAL A 52 13.49 -2.13 3.45
CA VAL A 52 12.65 -1.75 2.31
C VAL A 52 11.32 -2.51 2.30
N ARG A 53 11.34 -3.84 2.48
CA ARG A 53 10.12 -4.66 2.48
C ARG A 53 9.22 -4.37 3.68
N ALA A 54 9.82 -4.21 4.87
CA ALA A 54 9.09 -3.84 6.06
C ALA A 54 8.42 -2.47 5.91
N THR A 55 9.15 -1.47 5.39
CA THR A 55 8.62 -0.14 5.12
C THR A 55 7.51 -0.17 4.08
N LYS A 56 7.68 -0.88 2.96
CA LYS A 56 6.62 -1.07 1.94
C LYS A 56 5.32 -1.58 2.55
N LEU A 57 5.37 -2.63 3.37
CA LEU A 57 4.19 -3.16 4.06
C LEU A 57 3.55 -2.09 4.96
N CYS A 58 4.36 -1.35 5.72
CA CYS A 58 3.87 -0.32 6.64
C CYS A 58 3.23 0.88 5.97
N VAL A 59 3.68 1.28 4.78
CA VAL A 59 3.15 2.47 4.09
C VAL A 59 2.08 2.15 3.06
N MET A 60 2.14 0.99 2.40
CA MET A 60 1.18 0.67 1.32
C MET A 60 -0.11 0.03 1.83
N ILE A 61 -0.04 -0.83 2.86
CA ILE A 61 -1.21 -1.54 3.37
C ILE A 61 -2.25 -0.56 3.95
N PRO A 62 -1.89 0.42 4.80
CA PRO A 62 -2.85 1.41 5.27
C PRO A 62 -3.55 2.15 4.13
N GLU A 63 -2.80 2.63 3.14
CA GLU A 63 -3.36 3.37 2.02
C GLU A 63 -4.31 2.52 1.18
N ALA A 64 -3.99 1.25 0.94
CA ALA A 64 -4.89 0.33 0.27
C ALA A 64 -6.21 0.15 1.04
N PHE A 65 -6.15 0.07 2.38
CA PHE A 65 -7.34 -0.10 3.23
C PHE A 65 -8.17 1.20 3.27
N GLY A 66 -7.52 2.36 3.38
CA GLY A 66 -8.17 3.67 3.31
C GLY A 66 -8.85 3.91 1.97
N LEU A 67 -8.20 3.52 0.87
CA LEU A 67 -8.79 3.63 -0.47
C LEU A 67 -9.97 2.68 -0.68
N ALA A 68 -9.92 1.47 -0.11
CA ALA A 68 -11.07 0.56 -0.12
C ALA A 68 -12.28 1.15 0.63
N LEU A 69 -12.07 1.90 1.72
CA LEU A 69 -13.14 2.65 2.39
C LEU A 69 -13.67 3.79 1.52
N ALA A 70 -12.80 4.57 0.89
CA ALA A 70 -13.20 5.62 -0.04
C ALA A 70 -14.06 5.05 -1.20
N TRP A 71 -13.64 3.91 -1.77
CA TRP A 71 -14.39 3.18 -2.77
C TRP A 71 -15.77 2.75 -2.26
N ARG A 72 -15.85 2.26 -1.02
CA ARG A 72 -17.13 1.86 -0.39
C ARG A 72 -18.10 3.04 -0.24
N LEU A 73 -17.59 4.28 -0.20
CA LEU A 73 -18.32 5.54 -0.14
C LEU A 73 -18.62 6.16 -1.52
N GLY A 74 -18.17 5.53 -2.61
CA GLY A 74 -18.48 5.93 -3.99
C GLY A 74 -17.28 6.39 -4.82
N ALA A 75 -16.06 6.45 -4.26
CA ALA A 75 -14.87 6.81 -5.03
C ALA A 75 -14.51 5.74 -6.06
N ALA A 76 -13.81 6.14 -7.12
CA ALA A 76 -13.19 5.21 -8.04
C ALA A 76 -12.02 4.46 -7.37
N LEU A 77 -11.82 3.20 -7.76
CA LEU A 77 -10.57 2.48 -7.50
C LEU A 77 -9.47 2.99 -8.46
N PRO A 78 -8.20 2.80 -8.12
CA PRO A 78 -7.09 3.20 -8.99
C PRO A 78 -7.11 2.36 -10.27
N ASP A 79 -6.76 3.01 -11.38
CA ASP A 79 -6.51 2.37 -12.67
C ASP A 79 -5.00 2.27 -12.96
N GLU A 80 -4.65 1.84 -14.18
CA GLU A 80 -3.27 1.64 -14.60
C GLU A 80 -2.44 2.94 -14.70
N GLU A 81 -3.11 4.10 -14.79
CA GLU A 81 -2.45 5.40 -14.89
C GLU A 81 -2.15 6.00 -13.52
N GLN A 82 -2.72 5.44 -12.45
CA GLN A 82 -2.53 5.96 -11.10
C GLN A 82 -1.11 5.67 -10.57
N MET A 83 -0.44 6.72 -10.08
CA MET A 83 0.94 6.67 -9.60
C MET A 83 1.04 7.04 -8.12
N PHE A 84 2.01 6.44 -7.43
CA PHE A 84 2.53 6.96 -6.16
C PHE A 84 3.60 8.03 -6.42
N ASP A 85 3.59 9.08 -5.62
CA ASP A 85 4.70 10.00 -5.53
C ASP A 85 5.72 9.46 -4.50
N VAL A 86 7.00 9.54 -4.83
CA VAL A 86 8.10 9.05 -3.99
C VAL A 86 9.37 9.87 -4.27
N HIS A 87 10.27 10.00 -3.30
CA HIS A 87 11.58 10.61 -3.56
C HIS A 87 12.53 9.64 -4.26
N ASN A 88 13.30 10.09 -5.24
CA ASN A 88 14.49 9.37 -5.70
C ASN A 88 15.69 9.62 -4.77
N ARG A 89 16.83 8.98 -4.99
CA ARG A 89 18.04 9.21 -4.17
C ARG A 89 18.61 10.62 -4.28
N ALA A 90 18.26 11.37 -5.33
CA ALA A 90 18.61 12.78 -5.47
C ALA A 90 17.67 13.72 -4.68
N GLY A 91 16.64 13.18 -4.02
CA GLY A 91 15.64 13.93 -3.26
C GLY A 91 14.53 14.54 -4.14
N GLU A 92 14.50 14.22 -5.43
CA GLU A 92 13.46 14.70 -6.35
C GLU A 92 12.21 13.85 -6.23
N THR A 93 11.03 14.45 -6.32
CA THR A 93 9.78 13.70 -6.40
C THR A 93 9.64 13.08 -7.80
N VAL A 94 9.54 11.75 -7.83
CA VAL A 94 9.29 10.93 -9.02
C VAL A 94 8.06 10.05 -8.77
N GLN A 95 7.62 9.37 -9.83
CA GLN A 95 6.40 8.58 -9.80
C GLN A 95 6.66 7.09 -10.05
N VAL A 96 5.99 6.23 -9.30
CA VAL A 96 5.98 4.78 -9.52
C VAL A 96 4.54 4.27 -9.66
N PRO A 97 4.25 3.30 -10.56
CA PRO A 97 2.88 2.81 -10.76
C PRO A 97 2.28 2.20 -9.50
N MET A 98 1.06 2.60 -9.13
CA MET A 98 0.39 2.07 -7.94
C MET A 98 0.08 0.59 -8.09
N LEU A 99 -0.60 0.21 -9.18
CA LEU A 99 -1.02 -1.17 -9.40
C LEU A 99 0.17 -2.10 -9.73
N GLY A 100 1.31 -1.54 -10.11
CA GLY A 100 2.57 -2.25 -10.24
C GLY A 100 3.22 -2.64 -8.92
N GLN A 101 2.72 -2.15 -7.78
CA GLN A 101 3.21 -2.54 -6.45
C GLN A 101 2.40 -3.71 -5.91
N HIS A 102 3.01 -4.90 -5.83
CA HIS A 102 2.28 -6.11 -5.42
C HIS A 102 1.68 -6.02 -4.02
N VAL A 103 2.40 -5.44 -3.05
CA VAL A 103 1.90 -5.24 -1.68
C VAL A 103 0.60 -4.42 -1.69
N PHE A 104 0.59 -3.31 -2.42
CA PHE A 104 -0.57 -2.43 -2.50
C PHE A 104 -1.75 -3.11 -3.20
N SER A 105 -1.52 -3.66 -4.39
CA SER A 105 -2.57 -4.31 -5.20
C SER A 105 -3.23 -5.47 -4.46
N VAL A 106 -2.43 -6.29 -3.77
CA VAL A 106 -2.94 -7.41 -2.95
C VAL A 106 -3.72 -6.90 -1.75
N ALA A 107 -3.16 -5.94 -0.99
CA ALA A 107 -3.85 -5.36 0.17
C ALA A 107 -5.18 -4.70 -0.23
N LEU A 108 -5.23 -4.02 -1.37
CA LEU A 108 -6.43 -3.38 -1.88
C LEU A 108 -7.49 -4.42 -2.28
N ALA A 109 -7.08 -5.47 -2.99
CA ALA A 109 -7.97 -6.57 -3.35
C ALA A 109 -8.56 -7.26 -2.11
N MET A 110 -7.74 -7.52 -1.09
CA MET A 110 -8.18 -8.07 0.19
C MET A 110 -9.16 -7.15 0.92
N ALA A 111 -8.84 -5.85 1.00
CA ALA A 111 -9.66 -4.85 1.64
C ALA A 111 -11.05 -4.72 0.97
N VAL A 112 -11.08 -4.67 -0.36
CA VAL A 112 -12.33 -4.68 -1.13
C VAL A 112 -13.10 -5.99 -0.91
N ALA A 113 -12.40 -7.12 -0.85
CA ALA A 113 -13.03 -8.42 -0.63
C ALA A 113 -13.73 -8.50 0.73
N VAL A 114 -13.09 -8.07 1.83
CA VAL A 114 -13.72 -8.09 3.16
C VAL A 114 -14.92 -7.15 3.25
N LEU A 115 -14.84 -5.96 2.63
CA LEU A 115 -15.95 -5.01 2.61
C LEU A 115 -17.15 -5.52 1.79
N LYS A 116 -16.92 -6.39 0.80
CA LYS A 116 -17.99 -7.02 -0.01
C LYS A 116 -18.55 -8.30 0.61
N LYS A 117 -17.69 -9.15 1.15
CA LYS A 117 -18.00 -10.56 1.48
C LYS A 117 -18.06 -10.84 2.98
N GLY A 118 -17.61 -9.90 3.82
CA GLY A 118 -17.51 -10.05 5.26
C GLY A 118 -16.09 -10.36 5.74
N TRP A 119 -15.92 -10.27 7.05
CA TRP A 119 -14.64 -10.33 7.74
C TRP A 119 -14.12 -11.76 7.90
N PHE A 120 -12.79 -11.94 7.90
CA PHE A 120 -12.13 -13.21 8.18
C PHE A 120 -10.78 -12.97 8.85
N THR A 121 -10.32 -13.88 9.70
CA THR A 121 -9.00 -13.74 10.36
C THR A 121 -7.87 -13.88 9.34
N PRO A 122 -6.84 -13.00 9.35
CA PRO A 122 -6.53 -11.96 10.35
C PRO A 122 -7.20 -10.60 10.14
N ILE A 123 -7.95 -10.40 9.06
CA ILE A 123 -8.65 -9.15 8.73
C ILE A 123 -10.00 -9.07 9.46
N THR A 124 -9.94 -8.96 10.80
CA THR A 124 -11.14 -8.63 11.59
C THR A 124 -11.56 -7.19 11.33
N ARG A 125 -12.78 -6.84 11.73
CA ARG A 125 -13.25 -5.45 11.62
C ARG A 125 -12.34 -4.49 12.38
N GLU A 126 -11.95 -4.87 13.59
CA GLU A 126 -11.11 -4.07 14.48
C GLU A 126 -9.71 -3.88 13.88
N ALA A 127 -9.13 -4.95 13.33
CA ALA A 127 -7.84 -4.87 12.64
C ALA A 127 -7.93 -3.98 11.39
N PHE A 128 -9.00 -4.12 10.61
CA PHE A 128 -9.23 -3.29 9.43
C PHE A 128 -9.35 -1.81 9.79
N GLU A 129 -10.16 -1.47 10.79
CA GLU A 129 -10.33 -0.09 11.28
C GLU A 129 -9.00 0.46 11.81
N ALA A 130 -8.26 -0.29 12.62
CA ALA A 130 -6.96 0.12 13.14
C ALA A 130 -5.92 0.38 12.03
N VAL A 131 -5.84 -0.51 11.03
CA VAL A 131 -4.91 -0.38 9.90
C VAL A 131 -5.31 0.78 8.99
N SER A 132 -6.59 0.89 8.62
CA SER A 132 -7.08 1.96 7.74
C SER A 132 -6.87 3.35 8.36
N ASN A 133 -7.05 3.50 9.68
CA ASN A 133 -6.83 4.78 10.38
C ASN A 133 -5.38 5.31 10.30
N ARG A 134 -4.42 4.50 9.85
CA ARG A 134 -3.04 4.94 9.58
C ARG A 134 -2.85 5.58 8.19
N SER A 135 -3.87 5.53 7.32
CA SER A 135 -3.83 6.03 5.95
C SER A 135 -3.98 7.56 5.88
N ALA A 136 -3.24 8.18 4.96
CA ALA A 136 -3.46 9.56 4.57
C ALA A 136 -4.87 9.78 3.97
N VAL A 137 -5.42 8.78 3.26
CA VAL A 137 -6.81 8.81 2.75
C VAL A 137 -7.80 8.99 3.90
N MET A 138 -7.59 8.34 5.05
CA MET A 138 -8.50 8.48 6.19
C MET A 138 -8.53 9.90 6.77
N SER A 139 -7.42 10.64 6.70
CA SER A 139 -7.39 12.05 7.11
C SER A 139 -8.33 12.91 6.27
N VAL A 140 -8.50 12.57 4.98
CA VAL A 140 -9.46 13.21 4.08
C VAL A 140 -10.88 12.71 4.37
N LEU A 141 -11.06 11.40 4.52
CA LEU A 141 -12.38 10.80 4.80
C LEU A 141 -13.01 11.32 6.10
N GLN A 142 -12.21 11.54 7.14
CA GLN A 142 -12.68 12.06 8.42
C GLN A 142 -13.20 13.51 8.35
N GLN A 143 -12.80 14.26 7.32
CA GLN A 143 -13.23 15.65 7.12
C GLN A 143 -14.48 15.76 6.22
N LEU A 144 -14.96 14.65 5.66
CA LEU A 144 -16.05 14.64 4.70
C LEU A 144 -17.41 14.43 5.39
N GLU A 145 -18.35 15.33 5.11
CA GLU A 145 -19.76 15.20 5.45
C GLU A 145 -20.56 14.79 4.20
N GLY A 146 -20.34 13.58 3.65
CA GLY A 146 -21.05 13.17 2.42
C GLY A 146 -20.54 11.92 1.72
N SER A 147 -21.00 11.72 0.48
CA SER A 147 -20.58 10.64 -0.43
C SER A 147 -19.39 11.08 -1.29
N LEU A 148 -18.61 10.11 -1.75
CA LEU A 148 -17.49 10.27 -2.69
C LEU A 148 -17.85 9.89 -4.13
N GLU A 149 -19.14 9.85 -4.48
CA GLU A 149 -19.56 9.48 -5.83
C GLU A 149 -18.90 10.37 -6.90
N GLY A 150 -18.16 9.73 -7.82
CA GLY A 150 -17.41 10.42 -8.88
C GLY A 150 -16.04 10.96 -8.46
N ALA A 151 -15.62 10.81 -7.20
CA ALA A 151 -14.27 11.17 -6.77
C ALA A 151 -13.22 10.19 -7.34
N GLY A 152 -12.10 10.75 -7.82
CA GLY A 152 -10.94 9.96 -8.25
C GLY A 152 -10.09 9.45 -7.08
N THR A 153 -9.05 8.67 -7.40
CA THR A 153 -8.05 8.26 -6.41
C THR A 153 -7.13 9.43 -6.06
N PRO A 154 -6.90 9.74 -4.78
CA PRO A 154 -5.99 10.82 -4.40
C PRO A 154 -4.53 10.49 -4.76
N SER A 155 -3.72 11.53 -4.97
CA SER A 155 -2.26 11.39 -5.01
C SER A 155 -1.74 10.97 -3.63
N LEU A 156 -0.93 9.92 -3.59
CA LEU A 156 -0.39 9.36 -2.35
C LEU A 156 1.14 9.38 -2.40
N PHE A 157 1.73 9.84 -1.30
CA PHE A 157 3.18 9.95 -1.16
C PHE A 157 3.71 8.82 -0.28
N LEU A 158 4.67 8.05 -0.79
CA LEU A 158 5.31 6.95 -0.07
C LEU A 158 6.53 7.44 0.73
N TRP A 159 6.28 7.82 1.98
CA TRP A 159 7.33 8.26 2.90
C TRP A 159 8.25 7.10 3.32
N GLY A 160 9.53 7.42 3.61
CA GLY A 160 10.50 6.43 4.10
C GLY A 160 11.00 5.43 3.05
N LEU A 161 10.56 5.56 1.79
CA LEU A 161 11.05 4.79 0.65
C LEU A 161 11.72 5.72 -0.36
N VAL A 162 12.64 5.15 -1.13
CA VAL A 162 13.16 5.78 -2.34
C VAL A 162 12.77 4.98 -3.58
N ALA A 163 12.52 5.68 -4.69
CA ALA A 163 11.98 5.11 -5.92
C ALA A 163 12.81 3.92 -6.43
N GLU A 164 14.14 4.04 -6.37
CA GLU A 164 15.07 3.02 -6.83
C GLU A 164 14.98 1.73 -6.02
N ASP A 165 14.74 1.83 -4.70
CA ASP A 165 14.59 0.66 -3.83
C ASP A 165 13.23 -0.01 -4.05
N ILE A 166 12.19 0.77 -4.33
CA ILE A 166 10.87 0.26 -4.70
C ILE A 166 10.98 -0.61 -5.96
N VAL A 167 11.57 -0.04 -7.02
CA VAL A 167 11.73 -0.73 -8.31
C VAL A 167 12.63 -1.96 -8.17
N ALA A 168 13.75 -1.84 -7.46
CA ALA A 168 14.67 -2.96 -7.25
C ALA A 168 13.98 -4.12 -6.52
N ASP A 169 13.19 -3.85 -5.48
CA ASP A 169 12.54 -4.89 -4.69
C ASP A 169 11.38 -5.59 -5.44
N GLU A 170 10.63 -4.89 -6.29
CA GLU A 170 9.65 -5.56 -7.19
C GLU A 170 10.33 -6.41 -8.27
N SER A 171 11.60 -6.14 -8.56
CA SER A 171 12.41 -6.89 -9.52
C SER A 171 13.08 -8.13 -8.93
N LEU A 172 12.97 -8.35 -7.61
CA LEU A 172 13.58 -9.49 -6.92
C LEU A 172 12.66 -10.73 -6.90
N PRO A 173 13.21 -11.96 -7.00
CA PRO A 173 12.47 -13.22 -6.88
C PRO A 173 11.88 -13.53 -5.51
#